data_AF-A0A847BEQ3-F1
#
_entry.id   AF-A0A847BEQ3-F1
#
_cell.length_a   1.000
_cell.length_b   1.000
_cell.length_c   1.000
_cell.angle_alpha   90.00
_cell.angle_beta   90.00
_cell.angle_gamma   90.00
#
_symmetry.space_group_name_H-M   'P 1'
#
loop_
_entity.id
_entity.type
_entity.pdbx_description
1 polymer ?
#
loop_
_entity_poly.entity_id
_entity_poly.type
_entity_poly.pdbx_seq_one_letter_code
_entity_poly.pdbx_strand_id
1 'polypeptide(L)'
;MKRQSPGRRRLPRAEGPWAWLAAGSVALSLLMLGALLLLIVVRGLGHFWPAAIEQVELADGRVLAGYAVRELPLEGAQGRERLYFTANRDLDGHVWHWLAVDEIVASERPEDLVVLERQLHGDFIGRLVALGDADSMDLAARPQASWSQLQARLAELDSLREERDRLRQKQIQPLIRQLEVAPNEREVQRALTAANAHARGLQQAMQGHAVVIESADGRRLLQPLDEVLRAW
;
A
#
# COMPACT_ATOMS: atom_id res chain seq x y z
N MET A 1 8.07 2.47 94.46
CA MET A 1 7.00 2.12 93.49
C MET A 1 7.24 2.87 92.18
N LYS A 2 7.47 2.15 91.07
CA LYS A 2 7.13 2.56 89.69
C LYS A 2 7.36 1.33 88.79
N ARG A 3 6.27 0.64 88.44
CA ARG A 3 6.28 -0.49 87.48
C ARG A 3 6.49 0.08 86.08
N GLN A 4 7.52 -0.38 85.38
CA GLN A 4 7.69 -0.12 83.95
C GLN A 4 6.92 -1.20 83.17
N SER A 5 5.97 -0.78 82.33
CA SER A 5 5.24 -1.65 81.42
C SER A 5 6.13 -1.99 80.21
N PRO A 6 6.29 -3.26 79.81
CA PRO A 6 7.07 -3.58 78.61
C PRO A 6 6.29 -3.17 77.35
N GLY A 7 6.96 -2.43 76.47
CA GLY A 7 6.43 -2.00 75.19
C GLY A 7 5.99 -3.18 74.32
N ARG A 8 4.76 -3.12 73.81
CA ARG A 8 4.26 -4.06 72.80
C ARG A 8 5.11 -3.97 71.54
N ARG A 9 5.98 -4.97 71.31
CA ARG A 9 6.62 -5.19 70.01
C ARG A 9 5.51 -5.41 68.98
N ARG A 10 5.34 -4.49 68.04
CA ARG A 10 4.50 -4.71 66.86
C ARG A 10 5.22 -5.73 65.99
N LEU A 11 4.69 -6.95 65.95
CA LEU A 11 5.13 -7.97 64.99
C LEU A 11 4.89 -7.43 63.57
N PRO A 12 5.83 -7.62 62.63
CA PRO A 12 5.57 -7.28 61.24
C PRO A 12 4.36 -8.09 60.79
N ARG A 13 3.38 -7.42 60.16
CA ARG A 13 2.24 -8.10 59.55
C ARG A 13 2.78 -8.89 58.37
N ALA A 14 3.16 -10.14 58.62
CA ALA A 14 3.36 -11.10 57.56
C ALA A 14 1.99 -11.29 56.90
N GLU A 15 1.89 -10.92 55.63
CA GLU A 15 0.71 -11.19 54.84
C GLU A 15 0.55 -12.71 54.82
N GLY A 16 -0.60 -13.21 55.29
CA GLY A 16 -0.86 -14.65 55.39
C GLY A 16 -0.74 -15.35 54.03
N PRO A 17 -0.79 -16.69 53.98
CA PRO A 17 -0.60 -17.48 52.76
C PRO A 17 -1.49 -17.07 51.57
N TRP A 18 -2.61 -16.38 51.83
CA TRP A 18 -3.51 -15.80 50.83
C TRP A 18 -2.86 -14.75 49.91
N ALA A 19 -1.91 -13.94 50.42
CA ALA A 19 -1.22 -12.95 49.60
C ALA A 19 -0.31 -13.60 48.56
N TRP A 20 0.34 -14.70 48.93
CA TRP A 20 1.16 -15.50 48.01
C TRP A 20 0.33 -16.18 46.93
N LEU A 21 -0.85 -16.69 47.28
CA LEU A 21 -1.79 -17.26 46.30
C LEU A 21 -2.30 -16.18 45.32
N ALA A 22 -2.63 -14.98 45.81
CA ALA A 22 -3.04 -13.87 44.96
C ALA A 22 -1.93 -13.43 44.01
N ALA A 23 -0.71 -13.24 44.52
CA ALA A 23 0.47 -12.91 43.71
C ALA A 23 0.77 -14.00 42.68
N GLY A 24 0.65 -15.28 43.06
CA GLY A 24 0.81 -16.41 42.14
C GLY A 24 -0.24 -16.45 41.04
N SER A 25 -1.50 -16.17 41.36
CA SER A 25 -2.57 -16.07 40.35
C SER A 25 -2.31 -14.93 39.38
N VAL A 26 -1.91 -13.75 39.88
CA VAL A 26 -1.58 -12.59 39.04
C VAL A 26 -0.39 -12.90 38.14
N ALA A 27 0.68 -13.49 38.68
CA ALA A 27 1.85 -13.88 37.90
C ALA A 27 1.50 -14.90 36.80
N LEU A 28 0.66 -15.90 37.11
CA LEU A 28 0.19 -16.87 36.14
C LEU A 28 -0.70 -16.21 35.06
N SER A 29 -1.59 -15.29 35.43
CA SER A 29 -2.41 -14.53 34.48
C SER A 29 -1.56 -13.68 33.55
N LEU A 30 -0.52 -13.01 34.07
CA LEU A 30 0.41 -12.22 33.25
C LEU A 30 1.25 -13.11 32.32
N LEU A 31 1.66 -14.29 32.78
CA LEU A 31 2.37 -15.27 31.95
C LEU A 31 1.48 -15.78 30.81
N MET A 32 0.23 -16.13 31.10
CA MET A 32 -0.74 -16.55 30.09
C MET A 32 -1.05 -15.43 29.08
N LEU A 33 -1.21 -14.20 29.55
CA LEU A 33 -1.38 -13.03 28.68
C LEU A 33 -0.15 -12.84 27.78
N GLY A 34 1.06 -12.92 28.33
CA GLY A 34 2.30 -12.82 27.56
C GLY A 34 2.43 -13.94 26.51
N ALA A 35 2.09 -15.18 26.88
CA ALA A 35 2.09 -16.31 25.95
C ALA A 35 1.06 -16.12 24.83
N LEU A 36 -0.13 -15.61 25.13
CA LEU A 36 -1.16 -15.29 24.15
C LEU A 36 -0.70 -14.17 23.20
N LEU A 37 -0.15 -13.08 23.72
CA LEU A 37 0.38 -11.99 22.91
C LEU A 37 1.51 -12.48 21.99
N LEU A 38 2.43 -13.30 22.52
CA LEU A 38 3.51 -13.90 21.72
C LEU A 38 2.95 -14.79 20.61
N LEU A 39 1.95 -15.62 20.90
CA LEU A 39 1.29 -16.46 19.90
C LEU A 39 0.66 -15.61 18.79
N ILE A 40 -0.04 -14.54 19.15
CA ILE A 40 -0.63 -13.59 18.19
C ILE A 40 0.45 -12.95 17.34
N VAL A 41 1.54 -12.49 17.94
CA VAL A 41 2.66 -11.86 17.22
C VAL A 41 3.29 -12.84 16.24
N VAL A 42 3.66 -14.05 16.68
CA VAL A 42 4.31 -15.06 15.83
C VAL A 42 3.40 -15.52 14.69
N ARG A 43 2.10 -15.69 14.96
CA ARG A 43 1.13 -16.10 13.93
C ARG A 43 0.72 -14.94 13.01
N GLY A 44 0.72 -13.72 13.52
CA GLY A 44 0.27 -12.53 12.80
C GLY A 44 1.34 -11.93 11.90
N LEU A 45 2.60 -11.87 12.35
CA LEU A 45 3.70 -11.19 11.65
C LEU A 45 3.88 -11.67 10.20
N GLY A 46 3.75 -12.98 9.95
CA GLY A 46 3.88 -13.54 8.61
C GLY A 46 2.76 -13.13 7.65
N HIS A 47 1.58 -12.76 8.16
CA HIS A 47 0.45 -12.33 7.33
C HIS A 47 0.51 -10.84 6.95
N PHE A 48 1.23 -10.04 7.74
CA PHE A 48 1.41 -8.61 7.46
C PHE A 48 2.55 -8.32 6.48
N TRP A 49 3.40 -9.29 6.16
CA TRP A 49 4.44 -9.09 5.16
C TRP A 49 3.86 -9.22 3.75
N PRO A 50 4.03 -8.19 2.89
CA PRO A 50 3.67 -8.31 1.49
C PRO A 50 4.40 -9.52 0.89
N ALA A 51 3.69 -10.34 0.13
CA ALA A 51 4.33 -11.36 -0.68
C ALA A 51 5.37 -10.67 -1.57
N ALA A 52 6.56 -11.26 -1.73
CA ALA A 52 7.52 -10.74 -2.69
C ALA A 52 6.95 -10.92 -4.10
N ILE A 53 7.21 -9.95 -4.97
CA ILE A 53 6.91 -10.08 -6.39
C ILE A 53 7.92 -11.06 -6.97
N GLU A 54 7.41 -12.07 -7.67
CA GLU A 54 8.23 -13.06 -8.35
C GLU A 54 7.96 -12.97 -9.85
N GLN A 55 9.02 -13.10 -10.64
CA GLN A 55 8.94 -13.35 -12.06
C GLN A 55 9.09 -14.86 -12.28
N VAL A 56 8.11 -15.47 -12.92
CA VAL A 56 8.11 -16.89 -13.23
C VAL A 56 8.16 -17.11 -14.74
N GLU A 57 8.98 -18.07 -15.14
CA GLU A 57 9.05 -18.58 -16.51
C GLU A 57 8.42 -19.96 -16.55
N LEU A 58 7.53 -20.17 -17.51
CA LEU A 58 6.84 -21.44 -17.73
C LEU A 58 7.55 -22.28 -18.79
N ALA A 59 7.31 -23.59 -18.77
CA ALA A 59 7.85 -24.54 -19.73
C ALA A 59 7.43 -24.25 -21.18
N ASP A 60 6.35 -23.51 -21.40
CA ASP A 60 5.88 -23.07 -22.72
C ASP A 60 6.49 -21.73 -23.18
N GLY A 61 7.39 -21.15 -22.38
CA GLY A 61 8.08 -19.89 -22.65
C GLY A 61 7.32 -18.63 -22.22
N ARG A 62 6.13 -18.75 -21.61
CA ARG A 62 5.43 -17.60 -21.03
C ARG A 62 6.17 -17.08 -19.80
N VAL A 63 6.25 -15.76 -19.67
CA VAL A 63 6.83 -15.09 -18.51
C VAL A 63 5.76 -14.25 -17.83
N LEU A 64 5.61 -14.42 -16.52
CA LEU A 64 4.62 -13.71 -15.70
C LEU A 64 5.32 -13.10 -14.49
N ALA A 65 4.93 -11.88 -14.10
CA ALA A 65 5.35 -11.29 -12.83
C ALA A 65 4.14 -11.07 -11.93
N GLY A 66 4.25 -11.44 -10.65
CA GLY A 66 3.14 -11.31 -9.73
C GLY A 66 3.41 -11.80 -8.32
N TYR A 67 2.39 -11.68 -7.48
CA TYR A 67 2.41 -12.19 -6.11
C TYR A 67 1.92 -13.63 -6.08
N ALA A 68 2.70 -14.53 -5.50
CA ALA A 68 2.23 -15.87 -5.14
C ALA A 68 1.26 -15.77 -3.95
N VAL A 69 -0.03 -16.04 -4.18
CA VAL A 69 -1.07 -15.83 -3.16
C VAL A 69 -1.39 -17.10 -2.39
N ARG A 70 -1.55 -18.22 -3.10
CA ARG A 70 -1.88 -19.51 -2.47
C ARG A 70 -1.49 -20.68 -3.36
N GLU A 71 -1.27 -21.83 -2.74
CA GLU A 71 -0.98 -23.07 -3.45
C GLU A 71 -1.93 -24.18 -2.99
N LEU A 72 -2.59 -24.82 -3.95
CA LEU A 72 -3.60 -25.87 -3.75
C LEU A 72 -3.15 -27.17 -4.42
N PRO A 73 -3.64 -28.34 -3.96
CA PRO A 73 -3.50 -29.57 -4.74
C PRO A 73 -4.29 -29.44 -6.05
N LEU A 74 -3.72 -29.95 -7.14
CA LEU A 74 -4.35 -29.96 -8.45
C LEU A 74 -5.59 -30.89 -8.44
N GLU A 75 -6.74 -30.40 -8.90
CA GLU A 75 -7.96 -31.22 -8.92
C GLU A 75 -7.86 -32.33 -9.98
N GLY A 76 -8.02 -33.59 -9.57
CA GLY A 76 -8.09 -34.72 -10.49
C GLY A 76 -6.75 -35.22 -11.04
N ALA A 77 -5.62 -34.65 -10.60
CA ALA A 77 -4.27 -35.08 -11.00
C ALA A 77 -3.29 -35.03 -9.81
N GLN A 78 -2.12 -35.67 -9.96
CA GLN A 78 -1.02 -35.48 -9.01
C GLN A 78 -0.33 -34.15 -9.32
N GLY A 79 -0.08 -33.33 -8.30
CA GLY A 79 0.59 -32.04 -8.45
C GLY A 79 -0.04 -30.95 -7.59
N ARG A 80 0.48 -29.73 -7.74
CA ARG A 80 -0.03 -28.53 -7.07
C ARG A 80 -0.20 -27.41 -8.08
N GLU A 81 -1.20 -26.55 -7.85
CA GLU A 81 -1.36 -25.29 -8.56
C GLU A 81 -1.11 -24.12 -7.63
N ARG A 82 -0.45 -23.09 -8.14
CA ARG A 82 -0.22 -21.85 -7.44
C ARG A 82 -0.97 -20.72 -8.13
N LEU A 83 -1.73 -19.98 -7.33
CA LEU A 83 -2.44 -18.78 -7.76
C LEU A 83 -1.50 -17.57 -7.69
N TYR A 84 -1.32 -16.92 -8.83
CA TYR A 84 -0.58 -15.66 -8.96
C TYR A 84 -1.54 -14.49 -9.19
N PHE A 85 -1.24 -13.37 -8.53
CA PHE A 85 -1.84 -12.06 -8.83
C PHE A 85 -0.86 -11.22 -9.67
N THR A 86 -1.17 -10.94 -10.92
CA THR A 86 -0.26 -10.26 -11.87
C THR A 86 -0.57 -8.78 -12.09
N ALA A 87 -1.64 -8.25 -11.48
CA ALA A 87 -2.08 -6.85 -11.52
C ALA A 87 -2.51 -6.28 -12.88
N ASN A 88 -1.79 -6.59 -13.96
CA ASN A 88 -1.83 -6.03 -15.33
C ASN A 88 -3.14 -6.34 -16.10
N ARG A 89 -4.28 -5.91 -15.55
CA ARG A 89 -5.63 -6.21 -16.08
C ARG A 89 -5.83 -5.70 -17.50
N ASP A 90 -5.23 -4.57 -17.84
CA ASP A 90 -5.28 -3.94 -19.15
C ASP A 90 -4.55 -4.74 -20.23
N LEU A 91 -3.61 -5.61 -19.85
CA LEU A 91 -2.88 -6.47 -20.76
C LEU A 91 -3.55 -7.82 -20.98
N ASP A 92 -4.00 -8.47 -19.91
CA ASP A 92 -4.48 -9.86 -19.96
C ASP A 92 -6.01 -9.98 -19.82
N GLY A 93 -6.71 -8.89 -19.47
CA GLY A 93 -8.15 -8.87 -19.19
C GLY A 93 -8.52 -9.48 -17.83
N HIS A 94 -7.57 -10.10 -17.13
CA HIS A 94 -7.72 -10.68 -15.80
C HIS A 94 -6.42 -10.52 -15.01
N VAL A 95 -6.49 -10.68 -13.69
CA VAL A 95 -5.36 -10.43 -12.78
C VAL A 95 -4.92 -11.69 -12.04
N TRP A 96 -5.62 -12.81 -12.23
CA TRP A 96 -5.47 -14.05 -11.47
C TRP A 96 -5.09 -15.18 -12.40
N HIS A 97 -3.95 -15.82 -12.14
CA HIS A 97 -3.43 -16.92 -12.95
C HIS A 97 -3.20 -18.15 -12.08
N TRP A 98 -3.87 -19.26 -12.38
CA TRP A 98 -3.55 -20.55 -11.82
C TRP A 98 -2.47 -21.20 -12.68
N LEU A 99 -1.33 -21.48 -12.07
CA LEU A 99 -0.20 -22.12 -12.73
C LEU A 99 0.10 -23.45 -12.05
N ALA A 100 0.23 -24.52 -12.83
CA ALA A 100 0.75 -25.77 -12.30
C ALA A 100 2.21 -25.55 -11.85
N VAL A 101 2.54 -25.95 -10.62
CA VAL A 101 3.88 -25.74 -10.06
C VAL A 101 4.93 -26.48 -10.90
N ASP A 102 4.57 -27.61 -11.47
CA ASP A 102 5.46 -28.42 -12.32
C ASP A 102 5.73 -27.79 -13.70
N GLU A 103 4.92 -26.81 -14.12
CA GLU A 103 5.16 -26.04 -15.36
C GLU A 103 6.13 -24.87 -15.15
N ILE A 104 6.42 -24.48 -13.91
CA ILE A 104 7.32 -23.37 -13.60
C ILE A 104 8.76 -23.86 -13.70
N VAL A 105 9.48 -23.40 -14.74
CA VAL A 105 10.87 -23.80 -14.99
C VAL A 105 11.88 -22.88 -14.30
N ALA A 106 11.53 -21.62 -14.07
CA ALA A 106 12.32 -20.67 -13.30
C ALA A 106 11.43 -19.73 -12.48
N SER A 107 11.92 -19.31 -11.32
CA SER A 107 11.30 -18.31 -10.46
C SER A 107 12.40 -17.43 -9.89
N GLU A 108 12.29 -16.13 -10.16
CA GLU A 108 13.26 -15.13 -9.77
C GLU A 108 12.55 -13.96 -9.07
N ARG A 109 13.32 -13.16 -8.32
CA ARG A 109 12.84 -11.93 -7.70
C ARG A 109 13.70 -10.76 -8.20
N PRO A 110 13.44 -10.27 -9.42
CA PRO A 110 14.23 -9.19 -9.98
C PRO A 110 14.09 -7.92 -9.14
N GLU A 111 15.22 -7.28 -8.80
CA GLU A 111 15.22 -6.02 -8.04
C GLU A 111 14.72 -4.82 -8.85
N ASP A 112 14.59 -4.98 -10.17
CA ASP A 112 14.16 -3.94 -11.12
C ASP A 112 12.64 -3.96 -11.39
N LEU A 113 11.91 -4.92 -10.83
CA LEU A 113 10.46 -4.91 -10.85
C LEU A 113 9.91 -3.86 -9.89
N VAL A 114 8.94 -3.11 -10.40
CA VAL A 114 8.22 -2.08 -9.67
C VAL A 114 6.73 -2.34 -9.76
N VAL A 115 6.00 -1.85 -8.77
CA VAL A 115 4.54 -1.78 -8.78
C VAL A 115 4.14 -0.32 -8.95
N LEU A 116 3.28 -0.06 -9.92
CA LEU A 116 2.64 1.24 -10.10
C LEU A 116 1.17 1.10 -9.69
N GLU A 117 0.77 1.73 -8.59
CA GLU A 117 -0.63 1.87 -8.22
C GLU A 117 -1.25 2.97 -9.09
N ARG A 118 -2.21 2.59 -9.93
CA ARG A 118 -2.86 3.50 -10.88
C ARG A 118 -4.31 3.74 -10.50
N GLN A 119 -4.82 4.92 -10.83
CA GLN A 119 -6.23 5.27 -10.68
C GLN A 119 -7.14 4.42 -11.56
N LEU A 120 -6.69 4.16 -12.79
CA LEU A 120 -7.38 3.34 -13.77
C LEU A 120 -6.68 1.99 -13.89
N HIS A 121 -7.43 0.93 -14.16
CA HIS A 121 -6.95 -0.43 -14.37
C HIS A 121 -6.25 -1.12 -13.17
N GLY A 122 -6.05 -0.41 -12.05
CA GLY A 122 -5.44 -0.94 -10.83
C GLY A 122 -3.93 -1.00 -10.93
N ASP A 123 -3.31 -1.82 -10.08
CA ASP A 123 -1.86 -1.96 -10.03
C ASP A 123 -1.29 -2.42 -11.38
N PHE A 124 -0.04 -2.06 -11.64
CA PHE A 124 0.76 -2.58 -12.72
C PHE A 124 2.07 -3.12 -12.16
N ILE A 125 2.46 -4.34 -12.56
CA ILE A 125 3.71 -4.98 -12.18
C ILE A 125 4.59 -5.08 -13.43
N GLY A 126 5.78 -4.48 -13.38
CA GLY A 126 6.71 -4.51 -14.50
C GLY A 126 7.95 -3.66 -14.25
N ARG A 127 8.58 -3.19 -15.32
CA ARG A 127 9.83 -2.44 -15.31
C ARG A 127 9.63 -1.01 -15.79
N LEU A 128 10.42 -0.10 -15.25
CA LEU A 128 10.50 1.28 -15.75
C LEU A 128 11.43 1.36 -16.95
N VAL A 129 10.93 1.88 -18.07
CA VAL A 129 11.73 2.03 -19.30
C VAL A 129 12.14 3.49 -19.48
N ALA A 130 11.19 4.41 -19.59
CA ALA A 130 11.47 5.82 -19.86
C ALA A 130 10.50 6.74 -19.13
N LEU A 131 10.93 7.96 -18.79
CA LEU A 131 10.12 8.98 -18.14
C LEU A 131 10.43 10.35 -18.77
N GLY A 132 9.42 11.20 -18.91
CA GLY A 132 9.54 12.48 -19.63
C GLY A 132 8.18 13.07 -20.01
N ASP A 133 8.21 14.03 -20.92
CA ASP A 133 6.99 14.71 -21.41
C ASP A 133 6.15 13.75 -22.25
N ALA A 134 4.86 13.69 -21.95
CA ALA A 134 3.89 12.77 -22.57
C ALA A 134 3.83 12.91 -24.09
N ASP A 135 3.92 14.14 -24.61
CA ASP A 135 3.87 14.44 -26.05
C ASP A 135 5.14 14.00 -26.79
N SER A 136 6.26 13.83 -26.07
CA SER A 136 7.56 13.45 -26.63
C SER A 136 7.88 11.97 -26.43
N MET A 137 7.03 11.25 -25.70
CA MET A 137 7.32 9.90 -25.26
C MET A 137 7.13 8.89 -26.39
N ASP A 138 8.13 8.02 -26.58
CA ASP A 138 8.09 6.91 -27.52
C ASP A 138 8.08 5.58 -26.75
N LEU A 139 7.18 4.66 -27.10
CA LEU A 139 7.17 3.29 -26.57
C LEU A 139 8.48 2.55 -26.91
N ALA A 140 9.12 2.89 -28.02
CA ALA A 140 10.42 2.36 -28.42
C ALA A 140 11.61 3.08 -27.74
N ALA A 141 11.36 3.97 -26.78
CA ALA A 141 12.42 4.64 -26.03
C ALA A 141 13.38 3.63 -25.39
N ARG A 142 14.66 4.02 -25.33
CA ARG A 142 15.67 3.22 -24.65
C ARG A 142 15.44 3.27 -23.14
N PRO A 143 15.81 2.22 -22.39
CA PRO A 143 15.80 2.24 -20.94
C PRO A 143 16.67 3.39 -20.42
N GLN A 144 16.02 4.40 -19.84
CA GLN A 144 16.65 5.60 -19.28
C GLN A 144 15.90 6.14 -18.05
N ALA A 145 14.75 5.56 -17.69
CA ALA A 145 14.03 5.94 -16.49
C ALA A 145 14.86 5.62 -15.25
N SER A 146 14.89 6.57 -14.32
CA SER A 146 15.49 6.38 -13.00
C SER A 146 14.40 6.34 -11.93
N TRP A 147 14.49 5.36 -11.03
CA TRP A 147 13.58 5.25 -9.87
C TRP A 147 13.47 6.56 -9.08
N SER A 148 14.59 7.22 -8.82
CA SER A 148 14.60 8.49 -8.08
C SER A 148 13.90 9.62 -8.84
N GLN A 149 13.96 9.62 -10.18
CA GLN A 149 13.24 10.61 -11.00
C GLN A 149 11.73 10.36 -10.94
N LEU A 150 11.28 9.10 -11.05
CA LEU A 150 9.88 8.76 -10.89
C LEU A 150 9.36 9.18 -9.52
N GLN A 151 10.05 8.81 -8.44
CA GLN A 151 9.67 9.16 -7.08
C GLN A 151 9.60 10.68 -6.87
N ALA A 152 10.57 11.44 -7.39
CA ALA A 152 10.55 12.89 -7.32
C ALA A 152 9.33 13.50 -8.04
N ARG A 153 8.97 12.97 -9.21
CA ARG A 153 7.79 13.41 -9.97
C ARG A 153 6.47 13.04 -9.29
N LEU A 154 6.36 11.84 -8.74
CA LEU A 154 5.16 11.45 -7.98
C LEU A 154 4.97 12.32 -6.74
N ALA A 155 6.06 12.65 -6.03
CA ALA A 155 5.99 13.56 -4.88
C ALA A 155 5.55 14.98 -5.27
N GLU A 156 6.00 15.49 -6.42
CA GLU A 156 5.53 16.77 -6.98
C GLU A 156 4.03 16.72 -7.29
N LEU A 157 3.57 15.66 -7.97
CA LEU A 157 2.16 15.46 -8.28
C LEU A 157 1.29 15.35 -7.02
N ASP A 158 1.76 14.66 -5.99
CA ASP A 158 1.06 14.56 -4.71
C ASP A 158 0.89 15.93 -4.05
N SER A 159 1.90 16.79 -4.11
CA SER A 159 1.79 18.16 -3.59
C SER A 159 0.70 18.97 -4.32
N LEU A 160 0.59 18.82 -5.65
CA LEU A 160 -0.44 19.46 -6.47
C LEU A 160 -1.84 18.91 -6.18
N ARG A 161 -1.96 17.58 -5.99
CA ARG A 161 -3.21 16.92 -5.60
C ARG A 161 -3.69 17.42 -4.25
N GLU A 162 -2.80 17.52 -3.28
CA GLU A 162 -3.14 18.06 -1.96
C GLU A 162 -3.58 19.52 -2.03
N GLU A 163 -2.91 20.35 -2.83
CA GLU A 163 -3.30 21.76 -3.00
C GLU A 163 -4.69 21.88 -3.60
N ARG A 164 -4.98 21.11 -4.67
CA ARG A 164 -6.30 21.04 -5.28
C ARG A 164 -7.35 20.59 -4.27
N ASP A 165 -7.03 19.60 -3.45
CA ASP A 165 -7.95 19.06 -2.45
C ASP A 165 -8.22 20.05 -1.31
N ARG A 166 -7.20 20.78 -0.85
CA ARG A 166 -7.34 21.91 0.08
C ARG A 166 -8.22 23.01 -0.51
N LEU A 167 -7.98 23.42 -1.75
CA LEU A 167 -8.78 24.42 -2.46
C LEU A 167 -10.25 23.99 -2.55
N ARG A 168 -10.50 22.73 -2.92
CA ARG A 168 -11.84 22.14 -2.98
C ARG A 168 -12.56 22.20 -1.63
N GLN A 169 -11.92 21.71 -0.57
CA GLN A 169 -12.54 21.58 0.75
C GLN A 169 -12.69 22.93 1.48
N LYS A 170 -11.69 23.81 1.38
CA LYS A 170 -11.60 25.05 2.16
C LYS A 170 -12.17 26.27 1.47
N GLN A 171 -12.31 26.27 0.14
CA GLN A 171 -12.83 27.42 -0.60
C GLN A 171 -14.07 27.05 -1.43
N ILE A 172 -13.95 26.10 -2.36
CA ILE A 172 -15.02 25.79 -3.32
C ILE A 172 -16.29 25.31 -2.60
N GLN A 173 -16.18 24.30 -1.72
CA GLN A 173 -17.34 23.76 -1.01
C GLN A 173 -18.05 24.81 -0.12
N PRO A 174 -17.35 25.63 0.70
CA PRO A 174 -17.98 26.75 1.40
C PRO A 174 -18.69 27.75 0.49
N LEU A 175 -18.07 28.13 -0.64
CA LEU A 175 -18.67 29.08 -1.59
C LEU A 175 -19.94 28.51 -2.23
N ILE A 176 -19.96 27.21 -2.56
CA ILE A 176 -21.16 26.52 -3.05
C ILE A 176 -22.28 26.59 -2.00
N ARG A 177 -21.98 26.26 -0.74
CA ARG A 177 -22.97 26.34 0.36
C ARG A 177 -23.51 27.75 0.55
N GLN A 178 -22.67 28.78 0.40
CA GLN A 178 -23.12 30.18 0.48
C GLN A 178 -24.08 30.53 -0.67
N LEU A 179 -23.79 30.10 -1.90
CA LEU A 179 -24.68 30.34 -3.04
C LEU A 179 -25.99 29.56 -2.97
N GLU A 180 -26.01 28.39 -2.33
CA GLU A 180 -27.26 27.66 -2.05
C GLU A 180 -28.20 28.46 -1.15
N VAL A 181 -27.65 29.22 -0.19
CA VAL A 181 -28.42 30.10 0.71
C VAL A 181 -28.76 31.43 0.03
N ALA A 182 -27.82 32.03 -0.70
CA ALA A 182 -27.94 33.35 -1.30
C ALA A 182 -27.51 33.34 -2.79
N PRO A 183 -28.37 32.87 -3.71
CA PRO A 183 -27.97 32.57 -5.09
C PRO A 183 -27.59 33.80 -5.92
N ASN A 184 -28.00 35.00 -5.50
CA ASN A 184 -27.77 36.25 -6.22
C ASN A 184 -26.52 37.03 -5.74
N GLU A 185 -25.72 36.47 -4.83
CA GLU A 185 -24.50 37.11 -4.35
C GLU A 185 -23.38 37.07 -5.40
N ARG A 186 -23.23 38.19 -6.14
CA ARG A 186 -22.25 38.33 -7.23
C ARG A 186 -20.81 38.15 -6.78
N GLU A 187 -20.46 38.54 -5.55
CA GLU A 187 -19.10 38.39 -5.02
C GLU A 187 -18.73 36.92 -4.80
N VAL A 188 -19.64 36.14 -4.20
CA VAL A 188 -19.47 34.70 -4.00
C VAL A 188 -19.40 33.95 -5.34
N GLN A 189 -20.23 34.34 -6.32
CA GLN A 189 -20.15 33.78 -7.68
C GLN A 189 -18.77 34.04 -8.32
N ARG A 190 -18.25 35.27 -8.25
CA ARG A 190 -16.92 35.61 -8.78
C ARG A 190 -15.81 34.83 -8.09
N ALA A 191 -15.86 34.74 -6.75
CA ALA A 191 -14.89 33.97 -5.97
C ALA A 191 -14.91 32.49 -6.35
N LEU A 192 -16.11 31.91 -6.55
CA LEU A 192 -16.26 30.52 -6.99
C LEU A 192 -15.71 30.32 -8.41
N THR A 193 -15.96 31.25 -9.34
CA THR A 193 -15.37 31.19 -10.69
C THR A 193 -13.84 31.22 -10.64
N ALA A 194 -13.25 32.09 -9.83
CA ALA A 194 -11.80 32.18 -9.65
C ALA A 194 -11.21 30.91 -9.02
N ALA A 195 -11.84 30.38 -7.97
CA ALA A 195 -11.42 29.14 -7.33
C ALA A 195 -11.49 27.95 -8.30
N ASN A 196 -12.54 27.86 -9.11
CA ASN A 196 -12.63 26.82 -10.15
C ASN A 196 -11.58 26.99 -11.26
N ALA A 197 -11.23 28.23 -11.63
CA ALA A 197 -10.15 28.49 -12.58
C ALA A 197 -8.79 28.04 -12.01
N HIS A 198 -8.54 28.30 -10.73
CA HIS A 198 -7.34 27.84 -10.05
C HIS A 198 -7.28 26.30 -10.00
N ALA A 199 -8.38 25.64 -9.65
CA ALA A 199 -8.46 24.18 -9.64
C ALA A 199 -8.16 23.56 -11.02
N ARG A 200 -8.64 24.19 -12.10
CA ARG A 200 -8.29 23.78 -13.48
C ARG A 200 -6.81 23.99 -13.80
N GLY A 201 -6.21 25.09 -13.35
CA GLY A 201 -4.77 25.33 -13.50
C GLY A 201 -3.92 24.26 -12.81
N LEU A 202 -4.28 23.88 -11.58
CA LEU A 202 -3.62 22.78 -10.87
C LEU A 202 -3.79 21.44 -11.60
N GLN A 203 -4.97 21.18 -12.17
CA GLN A 203 -5.20 19.98 -12.98
C GLN A 203 -4.32 19.95 -14.24
N GLN A 204 -4.20 21.07 -14.95
CA GLN A 204 -3.33 21.18 -16.12
C GLN A 204 -1.85 21.04 -15.76
N ALA A 205 -1.43 21.53 -14.59
CA ALA A 205 -0.05 21.39 -14.12
C ALA A 205 0.34 19.94 -13.78
N MET A 206 -0.63 19.11 -13.38
CA MET A 206 -0.39 17.67 -13.17
C MET A 206 -0.26 16.90 -14.49
N GLN A 207 -0.87 17.39 -15.57
CA GLN A 207 -0.82 16.77 -16.88
C GLN A 207 0.53 17.02 -17.57
N GLY A 208 0.85 16.17 -18.55
CA GLY A 208 1.97 16.41 -19.47
C GLY A 208 3.22 15.58 -19.23
N HIS A 209 3.28 14.78 -18.16
CA HIS A 209 4.34 13.78 -17.99
C HIS A 209 3.78 12.37 -18.08
N ALA A 210 4.57 11.46 -18.65
CA ALA A 210 4.26 10.05 -18.73
C ALA A 210 5.48 9.19 -18.42
N VAL A 211 5.22 7.91 -18.16
CA VAL A 211 6.23 6.87 -17.98
C VAL A 211 5.94 5.72 -18.92
N VAL A 212 6.97 5.22 -19.60
CA VAL A 212 6.91 3.96 -20.34
C VAL A 212 7.25 2.84 -19.39
N ILE A 213 6.32 1.90 -19.26
CA ILE A 213 6.46 0.71 -18.44
C ILE A 213 6.40 -0.54 -19.31
N GLU A 214 7.12 -1.57 -18.91
CA GLU A 214 7.22 -2.85 -19.62
C GLU A 214 6.79 -4.00 -18.71
N SER A 215 5.85 -4.81 -19.15
CA SER A 215 5.43 -6.01 -18.41
C SER A 215 6.48 -7.12 -18.50
N ALA A 216 6.32 -8.17 -17.70
CA ALA A 216 7.28 -9.29 -17.66
C ALA A 216 7.47 -10.01 -19.00
N ASP A 217 6.45 -9.99 -19.86
CA ASP A 217 6.46 -10.56 -21.21
C ASP A 217 6.86 -9.56 -22.31
N GLY A 218 7.35 -8.37 -21.93
CA GLY A 218 7.93 -7.38 -22.83
C GLY A 218 6.94 -6.43 -23.50
N ARG A 219 5.64 -6.48 -23.16
CA ARG A 219 4.67 -5.50 -23.67
C ARG A 219 4.87 -4.16 -22.99
N ARG A 220 4.94 -3.10 -23.81
CA ARG A 220 5.13 -1.72 -23.32
C ARG A 220 3.85 -0.93 -23.34
N LEU A 221 3.67 -0.10 -22.32
CA LEU A 221 2.55 0.81 -22.15
C LEU A 221 3.04 2.21 -21.84
N LEU A 222 2.30 3.20 -22.34
CA LEU A 222 2.45 4.58 -21.94
C LEU A 222 1.49 4.87 -20.80
N GLN A 223 2.02 5.23 -19.64
CA GLN A 223 1.24 5.54 -18.45
C GLN A 223 1.36 7.03 -18.11
N PRO A 224 0.28 7.83 -18.23
CA PRO A 224 0.24 9.20 -17.72
C PRO A 224 0.52 9.22 -16.22
N LEU A 225 1.42 10.12 -15.77
CA LEU A 225 1.82 10.16 -14.36
C LEU A 225 0.73 10.74 -13.44
N ASP A 226 -0.16 11.58 -13.96
CA ASP A 226 -1.30 12.11 -13.20
C ASP A 226 -2.29 11.02 -12.78
N GLU A 227 -2.31 9.89 -13.49
CA GLU A 227 -3.06 8.68 -13.17
C GLU A 227 -2.31 7.72 -12.24
N VAL A 228 -1.01 7.92 -11.98
CA VAL A 228 -0.23 7.09 -11.04
C VAL A 228 -0.32 7.67 -9.63
N LEU A 229 -0.82 6.87 -8.70
CA LEU A 229 -0.96 7.24 -7.30
C LEU A 229 0.36 7.06 -6.54
N ARG A 230 0.95 5.87 -6.63
CA ARG A 230 2.17 5.51 -5.92
C ARG A 230 2.98 4.51 -6.73
N ALA A 231 4.27 4.40 -6.41
CA ALA A 231 5.11 3.33 -6.91
C ALA A 231 6.00 2.78 -5.79
N TRP A 232 6.19 1.45 -5.74
CA TRP A 232 7.14 0.77 -4.83
C TRP A 232 7.85 -0.41 -5.50
#